data_AF-A0A931MVK3-F1
#
_entry.id   AF-A0A931MVK3-F1
#
_cell.length_a   1.000
_cell.length_b   1.000
_cell.length_c   1.000
_cell.angle_alpha   90.00
_cell.angle_beta   90.00
_cell.angle_gamma   90.00
#
_symmetry.space_group_name_H-M   'P 1'
#
loop_
_entity.id
_entity.type
_entity.pdbx_description
1 polymer ?
#
loop_
_entity_poly.entity_id
_entity_poly.type
_entity_poly.pdbx_seq_one_letter_code
_entity_poly.pdbx_strand_id
1 'polypeptide(L)'
;MTWSKESAYAKLQEIYTDRVMQEEKRRVFQQVYRHMCAHLDDLAVSSGLKDEAEKQLKLFKEYTFMPGDNLFQSMRHVFLLARGERTPEPAETQQHLARIYRSLFQAAGVKNPYIPDSFWETPLGVACLVAEEGVEAVYPILNEIQDTEDA
;
A
#
# COMPACT_ATOMS: atom_id res chain seq x y z
N MET A 1 6.26 8.38 25.46
CA MET A 1 6.25 9.81 25.07
C MET A 1 4.81 10.20 24.72
N THR A 2 4.40 11.48 24.82
CA THR A 2 3.06 11.88 24.32
C THR A 2 3.23 12.46 22.92
N TRP A 3 2.71 11.78 21.90
CA TRP A 3 2.76 12.24 20.51
C TRP A 3 1.85 13.46 20.30
N SER A 4 2.36 14.47 19.60
CA SER A 4 1.58 15.49 18.91
C SER A 4 1.48 15.18 17.41
N LYS A 5 0.50 15.76 16.70
CA LYS A 5 0.39 15.62 15.23
C LYS A 5 1.69 15.96 14.52
N GLU A 6 2.32 17.06 14.91
CA GLU A 6 3.57 17.56 14.32
C GLU A 6 4.72 16.57 14.54
N SER A 7 4.90 16.09 15.77
CA SER A 7 5.94 15.10 16.10
C SER A 7 5.70 13.74 15.42
N ALA A 8 4.44 13.34 15.28
CA ALA A 8 4.08 12.09 14.61
C ALA A 8 4.35 12.17 13.10
N TYR A 9 3.95 13.25 12.43
CA TYR A 9 4.30 13.46 11.02
C TYR A 9 5.81 13.56 10.82
N ALA A 10 6.55 14.23 11.70
CA ALA A 10 8.01 14.29 11.62
C ALA A 10 8.63 12.88 11.67
N LYS A 11 8.21 12.05 12.63
CA LYS A 11 8.69 10.66 12.73
C LYS A 11 8.27 9.82 11.51
N LEU A 12 7.04 10.00 11.02
CA LEU A 12 6.58 9.32 9.81
C LEU A 12 7.40 9.74 8.58
N GLN A 13 7.78 11.01 8.44
CA GLN A 13 8.64 11.47 7.35
C GLN A 13 10.03 10.80 7.37
N GLU A 14 10.58 10.54 8.56
CA GLU A 14 11.84 9.80 8.72
C GLU A 14 11.69 8.33 8.28
N ILE A 15 10.58 7.69 8.66
CA ILE A 15 10.32 6.27 8.36
C ILE A 15 9.95 6.07 6.90
N TYR A 16 9.02 6.87 6.38
CA TYR A 16 8.45 6.75 5.06
C TYR A 16 9.38 7.30 3.98
N THR A 17 10.60 6.78 3.87
CA THR A 17 11.53 7.18 2.80
C THR A 17 11.06 6.70 1.43
N ASP A 18 11.63 7.27 0.36
CA ASP A 18 11.38 6.77 -0.99
C ASP A 18 11.77 5.30 -1.14
N ARG A 19 12.83 4.88 -0.45
CA ARG A 19 13.24 3.46 -0.40
C ARG A 19 12.11 2.57 0.14
N VAL A 20 11.50 2.93 1.26
CA VAL A 20 10.39 2.16 1.86
C VAL A 20 9.20 2.10 0.90
N MET A 21 8.85 3.21 0.24
CA MET A 21 7.78 3.19 -0.77
C MET A 21 8.11 2.22 -1.92
N GLN A 22 9.36 2.21 -2.39
CA GLN A 22 9.81 1.36 -3.49
C GLN A 22 9.79 -0.13 -3.11
N GLU A 23 10.26 -0.46 -1.92
CA GLU A 23 10.21 -1.82 -1.36
C GLU A 23 8.78 -2.31 -1.22
N GLU A 24 7.89 -1.45 -0.70
CA GLU A 24 6.49 -1.80 -0.50
C GLU A 24 5.73 -1.98 -1.82
N LYS A 25 6.01 -1.13 -2.82
CA LYS A 25 5.49 -1.32 -4.18
C LYS A 25 5.93 -2.66 -4.77
N ARG A 26 7.19 -3.06 -4.59
CA ARG A 26 7.68 -4.38 -5.06
C ARG A 26 6.99 -5.53 -4.34
N ARG A 27 6.81 -5.43 -3.02
CA ARG A 27 6.09 -6.44 -2.22
C ARG A 27 4.66 -6.63 -2.73
N VAL A 28 3.92 -5.53 -2.88
CA VAL A 28 2.54 -5.53 -3.39
C VAL A 28 2.47 -6.05 -4.82
N PHE A 29 3.38 -5.63 -5.70
CA PHE A 29 3.43 -6.14 -7.07
C PHE A 29 3.59 -7.65 -7.10
N GLN A 30 4.54 -8.20 -6.32
CA GLN A 30 4.76 -9.64 -6.27
C GLN A 30 3.52 -10.39 -5.74
N GLN A 31 2.82 -9.84 -4.76
CA GLN A 31 1.59 -10.43 -4.23
C GLN A 31 0.50 -10.49 -5.31
N VAL A 32 0.20 -9.37 -5.96
CA VAL A 32 -0.81 -9.29 -7.02
C VAL A 32 -0.43 -10.17 -8.22
N TYR A 33 0.83 -10.16 -8.62
CA TYR A 33 1.33 -10.99 -9.71
C TYR A 33 1.17 -12.48 -9.41
N ARG A 34 1.51 -12.94 -8.20
CA ARG A 34 1.31 -14.34 -7.78
C ARG A 34 -0.16 -14.73 -7.80
N HIS A 35 -1.06 -13.88 -7.31
CA HIS A 35 -2.50 -14.14 -7.34
C HIS A 35 -3.02 -14.27 -8.78
N MET A 36 -2.58 -13.38 -9.67
CA MET A 36 -2.94 -13.44 -11.09
C MET A 36 -2.49 -14.76 -11.73
N CYS A 37 -1.22 -15.14 -11.56
CA CYS A 37 -0.69 -16.39 -12.10
C CYS A 37 -1.45 -17.60 -11.55
N ALA A 38 -1.69 -17.65 -10.24
CA ALA A 38 -2.46 -18.74 -9.62
C ALA A 38 -3.86 -18.90 -10.23
N HIS A 39 -4.58 -17.79 -10.46
CA HIS A 39 -5.89 -17.85 -11.10
C HIS A 39 -5.84 -18.29 -12.57
N LEU A 40 -4.79 -17.92 -13.32
CA LEU A 40 -4.61 -18.40 -14.68
C LEU A 40 -4.33 -19.92 -14.71
N ASP A 41 -3.57 -20.41 -13.75
CA ASP A 41 -3.31 -21.84 -13.57
C ASP A 41 -4.58 -22.61 -13.19
N ASP A 42 -5.37 -22.10 -12.24
CA ASP A 42 -6.66 -22.69 -11.82
C ASP A 42 -7.65 -22.82 -12.99
N LEU A 43 -7.59 -21.90 -13.94
CA LEU A 43 -8.44 -21.86 -15.12
C LEU A 43 -7.85 -22.64 -16.32
N ALA A 44 -6.70 -23.30 -16.14
CA ALA A 44 -5.95 -23.98 -17.21
C ALA A 44 -5.65 -23.10 -18.44
N VAL A 45 -5.47 -21.78 -18.21
CA VAL A 45 -5.15 -20.77 -19.22
C VAL A 45 -3.83 -20.07 -18.90
N SER A 46 -2.86 -20.81 -18.37
CA SER A 46 -1.53 -20.30 -18.02
C SER A 46 -0.81 -19.64 -19.20
N SER A 47 -1.09 -20.07 -20.44
CA SER A 47 -0.62 -19.45 -21.69
C SER A 47 -1.54 -18.34 -22.23
N GLY A 48 -2.53 -17.90 -21.46
CA GLY A 48 -3.52 -16.88 -21.85
C GLY A 48 -3.00 -15.44 -21.76
N LEU A 49 -1.87 -15.23 -21.09
CA LEU A 49 -1.15 -13.96 -21.07
C LEU A 49 -0.54 -13.69 -22.46
N LYS A 50 -0.90 -12.56 -23.06
CA LYS A 50 -0.27 -12.09 -24.30
C LYS A 50 1.19 -11.72 -24.02
N ASP A 51 2.09 -12.00 -24.96
CA ASP A 51 3.52 -11.62 -24.87
C ASP A 51 3.74 -10.14 -24.54
N GLU A 52 2.88 -9.25 -25.05
CA GLU A 52 2.92 -7.83 -24.75
C GLU A 52 2.65 -7.54 -23.26
N ALA A 53 1.65 -8.21 -22.67
CA ALA A 53 1.34 -8.09 -21.25
C ALA A 53 2.48 -8.65 -20.38
N GLU A 54 3.09 -9.76 -20.78
CA GLU A 54 4.27 -10.30 -20.08
C GLU A 54 5.47 -9.35 -20.12
N LYS A 55 5.74 -8.73 -21.28
CA LYS A 55 6.81 -7.74 -21.42
C LYS A 55 6.55 -6.53 -20.52
N GLN A 56 5.32 -6.03 -20.50
CA GLN A 56 4.95 -4.96 -19.58
C GLN A 56 5.14 -5.40 -18.13
N LEU A 57 4.66 -6.57 -17.71
CA LEU A 57 4.83 -7.10 -16.34
C LEU A 57 6.30 -7.29 -15.93
N LYS A 58 7.19 -7.62 -16.87
CA LYS A 58 8.64 -7.60 -16.62
C LYS A 58 9.16 -6.18 -16.37
N LEU A 59 8.72 -5.22 -17.18
CA LEU A 59 9.04 -3.80 -16.95
C LEU A 59 8.46 -3.30 -15.62
N PHE A 60 7.29 -3.77 -15.17
CA PHE A 60 6.73 -3.45 -13.85
C PHE A 60 7.66 -3.89 -12.70
N LYS A 61 8.35 -5.00 -12.86
CA LYS A 61 9.33 -5.50 -11.89
C LYS A 61 10.61 -4.65 -11.84
N GLU A 62 10.93 -3.99 -12.96
CA GLU A 62 12.19 -3.26 -13.18
C GLU A 62 12.05 -1.74 -13.00
N TYR A 63 10.92 -1.14 -13.37
CA TYR A 63 10.70 0.31 -13.43
C TYR A 63 9.47 0.71 -12.61
N THR A 64 9.71 1.36 -11.47
CA THR A 64 8.67 1.69 -10.48
C THR A 64 7.84 2.93 -10.80
N PHE A 65 7.90 3.44 -12.03
CA PHE A 65 7.13 4.61 -12.46
C PHE A 65 6.23 4.23 -13.62
N MET A 66 4.92 4.25 -13.37
CA MET A 66 3.93 4.09 -14.44
C MET A 66 2.88 5.19 -14.42
N PRO A 67 2.62 5.79 -15.59
CA PRO A 67 1.51 6.73 -15.77
C PRO A 67 0.16 6.00 -15.70
N GLY A 68 -0.90 6.76 -15.45
CA GLY A 68 -2.28 6.26 -15.38
C GLY A 68 -2.78 6.01 -13.96
N ASP A 69 -4.08 5.75 -13.85
CA ASP A 69 -4.77 5.57 -12.57
C ASP A 69 -4.74 4.09 -12.14
N ASN A 70 -3.80 3.75 -11.26
CA ASN A 70 -3.51 2.37 -10.90
C ASN A 70 -3.26 2.20 -9.39
N LEU A 71 -3.09 0.94 -8.97
CA LEU A 71 -2.83 0.58 -7.58
C LEU A 71 -1.60 1.32 -7.01
N PHE A 72 -0.52 1.47 -7.78
CA PHE A 72 0.70 2.12 -7.30
C PHE A 72 0.57 3.63 -7.15
N GLN A 73 -0.29 4.29 -7.92
CA GLN A 73 -0.66 5.70 -7.66
C GLN A 73 -1.49 5.82 -6.39
N SER A 74 -2.36 4.85 -6.11
CA SER A 74 -3.16 4.82 -4.88
C SER A 74 -2.27 4.59 -3.65
N MET A 75 -1.30 3.68 -3.76
CA MET A 75 -0.25 3.51 -2.75
C MET A 75 0.55 4.81 -2.55
N ARG A 76 0.97 5.47 -3.64
CA ARG A 76 1.69 6.75 -3.54
C ARG A 76 0.83 7.80 -2.83
N HIS A 77 -0.46 7.89 -3.14
CA HIS A 77 -1.37 8.83 -2.50
C HIS A 77 -1.37 8.68 -0.98
N VAL A 78 -1.61 7.47 -0.47
CA VAL A 78 -1.65 7.22 0.98
C VAL A 78 -0.28 7.41 1.65
N PHE A 79 0.83 7.11 0.95
CA PHE A 79 2.18 7.40 1.43
C PHE A 79 2.43 8.91 1.59
N LEU A 80 1.98 9.73 0.63
CA LEU A 80 2.12 11.18 0.71
C LEU A 80 1.27 11.77 1.85
N LEU A 81 0.09 11.21 2.10
CA LEU A 81 -0.72 11.58 3.28
C LEU A 81 -0.03 11.20 4.59
N ALA A 82 0.56 10.00 4.66
CA ALA A 82 1.31 9.55 5.84
C ALA A 82 2.52 10.43 6.15
N ARG A 83 3.18 10.98 5.12
CA ARG A 83 4.26 11.97 5.28
C ARG A 83 3.77 13.38 5.61
N GLY A 84 2.47 13.65 5.59
CA GLY A 84 1.94 15.01 5.72
C GLY A 84 2.28 15.93 4.53
N GLU A 85 2.71 15.37 3.40
CA GLU A 85 3.07 16.12 2.18
C GLU A 85 1.85 16.47 1.31
N ARG A 86 0.69 15.89 1.63
CA ARG A 86 -0.56 16.11 0.93
C ARG A 86 -1.70 16.34 1.92
N THR A 87 -2.60 17.26 1.59
CA THR A 87 -3.84 17.45 2.33
C THR A 87 -4.86 16.38 1.93
N PRO A 88 -5.49 15.69 2.88
CA PRO A 88 -6.51 14.69 2.57
C PRO A 88 -7.74 15.37 1.94
N GLU A 89 -8.10 14.91 0.74
CA GLU A 89 -9.41 15.19 0.15
C GLU A 89 -10.28 13.95 0.35
N PRO A 90 -11.30 13.99 1.24
CA PRO A 90 -11.97 12.77 1.71
C PRO A 90 -12.50 11.87 0.59
N ALA A 91 -13.08 12.46 -0.47
CA ALA A 91 -13.62 11.71 -1.58
C ALA A 91 -12.53 11.02 -2.43
N GLU A 92 -11.42 11.72 -2.71
CA GLU A 92 -10.28 11.18 -3.45
C GLU A 92 -9.58 10.08 -2.62
N THR A 93 -9.33 10.35 -1.34
CA THR A 93 -8.67 9.41 -0.43
C THR A 93 -9.47 8.12 -0.29
N GLN A 94 -10.80 8.19 -0.15
CA GLN A 94 -11.65 7.00 -0.12
C GLN A 94 -11.58 6.17 -1.40
N GLN A 95 -11.44 6.80 -2.58
CA GLN A 95 -11.29 6.07 -3.84
C GLN A 95 -9.97 5.30 -3.90
N HIS A 96 -8.88 5.91 -3.42
CA HIS A 96 -7.58 5.26 -3.36
C HIS A 96 -7.55 4.10 -2.37
N LEU A 97 -8.12 4.29 -1.17
CA LEU A 97 -8.25 3.24 -0.16
C LEU A 97 -9.08 2.07 -0.68
N ALA A 98 -10.26 2.36 -1.25
CA ALA A 98 -11.10 1.35 -1.85
C ALA A 98 -10.35 0.57 -2.94
N ARG A 99 -9.56 1.22 -3.80
CA ARG A 99 -8.77 0.51 -4.81
C ARG A 99 -7.74 -0.41 -4.15
N ILE A 100 -7.00 0.07 -3.16
CA ILE A 100 -6.00 -0.75 -2.45
C ILE A 100 -6.65 -1.99 -1.85
N TYR A 101 -7.72 -1.83 -1.07
CA TYR A 101 -8.33 -2.97 -0.39
C TYR A 101 -8.97 -3.96 -1.35
N ARG A 102 -9.65 -3.46 -2.39
CA ARG A 102 -10.23 -4.36 -3.40
C ARG A 102 -9.14 -5.14 -4.13
N SER A 103 -8.06 -4.48 -4.53
CA SER A 103 -6.95 -5.13 -5.24
C SER A 103 -6.21 -6.18 -4.41
N LEU A 104 -6.07 -5.96 -3.09
CA LEU A 104 -5.27 -6.84 -2.23
C LEU A 104 -6.09 -7.92 -1.52
N PHE A 105 -7.36 -7.63 -1.20
CA PHE A 105 -8.12 -8.36 -0.19
C PHE A 105 -9.54 -8.73 -0.60
N GLN A 106 -10.02 -8.30 -1.78
CA GLN A 106 -11.32 -8.72 -2.29
C GLN A 106 -11.17 -9.90 -3.25
N ALA A 107 -11.50 -11.11 -2.75
CA ALA A 107 -11.60 -12.28 -3.59
C ALA A 107 -12.76 -12.15 -4.61
N ALA A 108 -12.64 -12.86 -5.74
CA ALA A 108 -13.68 -12.89 -6.76
C ALA A 108 -15.02 -13.39 -6.15
N GLY A 109 -16.10 -12.66 -6.42
CA GLY A 109 -17.44 -13.01 -5.95
C GLY A 109 -17.78 -12.54 -4.52
N VAL A 110 -16.84 -11.96 -3.77
CA VAL A 110 -17.12 -11.37 -2.45
C VAL A 110 -17.49 -9.90 -2.62
N LYS A 111 -18.47 -9.40 -1.85
CA LYS A 111 -18.89 -7.98 -1.92
C LYS A 111 -17.90 -7.02 -1.26
N ASN A 112 -17.24 -7.46 -0.18
CA ASN A 112 -16.37 -6.64 0.64
C ASN A 112 -14.97 -7.27 0.77
N PRO A 113 -13.89 -6.47 0.82
CA PRO A 113 -12.54 -6.97 1.10
C PRO A 113 -12.42 -7.49 2.54
N TYR A 114 -11.58 -8.50 2.76
CA TYR A 114 -11.21 -9.00 4.09
C TYR A 114 -9.76 -8.63 4.39
N ILE A 115 -9.56 -7.58 5.20
CA ILE A 115 -8.22 -7.07 5.53
C ILE A 115 -7.70 -7.83 6.76
N PRO A 116 -6.60 -8.59 6.66
CA PRO A 116 -6.04 -9.29 7.82
C PRO A 116 -5.34 -8.32 8.78
N ASP A 117 -5.34 -8.60 10.08
CA ASP A 117 -4.74 -7.72 11.10
C ASP A 117 -3.27 -7.41 10.83
N SER A 118 -2.51 -8.41 10.35
CA SER A 118 -1.10 -8.26 9.99
C SER A 118 -0.85 -7.25 8.85
N PHE A 119 -1.87 -6.85 8.09
CA PHE A 119 -1.73 -5.78 7.12
C PHE A 119 -1.42 -4.44 7.80
N TRP A 120 -2.03 -4.15 8.94
CA TRP A 120 -1.88 -2.88 9.65
C TRP A 120 -0.49 -2.68 10.24
N GLU A 121 0.29 -3.75 10.33
CA GLU A 121 1.71 -3.73 10.72
C GLU A 121 2.65 -3.43 9.54
N THR A 122 2.13 -3.43 8.30
CA THR A 122 2.94 -3.13 7.09
C THR A 122 3.02 -1.63 6.83
N PRO A 123 4.09 -1.13 6.16
CA PRO A 123 4.19 0.29 5.78
C PRO A 123 2.98 0.79 4.98
N LEU A 124 2.42 -0.03 4.08
CA LEU A 124 1.21 0.34 3.36
C LEU A 124 -0.02 0.39 4.28
N GLY A 125 -0.16 -0.57 5.21
CA GLY A 125 -1.30 -0.59 6.14
C GLY A 125 -1.31 0.59 7.07
N VAL A 126 -0.17 0.92 7.68
CA VAL A 126 0.00 2.13 8.49
C VAL A 126 -0.32 3.39 7.70
N ALA A 127 0.09 3.48 6.42
CA ALA A 127 -0.23 4.62 5.57
C ALA A 127 -1.74 4.70 5.24
N CYS A 128 -2.40 3.55 5.05
CA CYS A 128 -3.85 3.51 4.87
C CYS A 128 -4.58 3.95 6.14
N LEU A 129 -4.10 3.54 7.32
CA LEU A 129 -4.66 3.94 8.61
C LEU A 129 -4.57 5.46 8.81
N VAL A 130 -3.43 6.08 8.50
CA VAL A 130 -3.31 7.56 8.53
C VAL A 130 -4.28 8.23 7.56
N ALA A 131 -4.45 7.65 6.37
CA ALA A 131 -5.36 8.18 5.36
C ALA A 131 -6.84 8.05 5.75
N GLU A 132 -7.20 7.06 6.56
CA GLU A 132 -8.58 6.81 7.03
C GLU A 132 -8.95 7.57 8.28
N GLU A 133 -8.11 7.49 9.29
CA GLU A 133 -8.44 7.90 10.66
C GLU A 133 -7.61 9.09 11.14
N GLY A 134 -6.65 9.53 10.32
CA GLY A 134 -5.70 10.58 10.66
C GLY A 134 -4.45 10.06 11.34
N VAL A 135 -3.49 10.97 11.56
CA VAL A 135 -2.17 10.61 12.10
C VAL A 135 -2.24 10.12 13.56
N GLU A 136 -3.30 10.48 14.28
CA GLU A 136 -3.51 10.04 15.66
C GLU A 136 -3.69 8.51 15.78
N ALA A 137 -4.23 7.87 14.74
CA ALA A 137 -4.48 6.44 14.74
C ALA A 137 -3.19 5.60 14.78
N VAL A 138 -2.05 6.18 14.40
CA VAL A 138 -0.76 5.47 14.40
C VAL A 138 0.11 5.75 15.62
N TYR A 139 -0.39 6.52 16.61
CA TYR A 139 0.37 6.78 17.85
C TYR A 139 0.79 5.51 18.60
N PRO A 140 -0.04 4.45 18.70
CA PRO A 140 0.40 3.20 19.31
C PRO A 140 1.58 2.57 18.56
N ILE A 141 1.54 2.58 17.23
CA ILE A 141 2.58 2.02 16.37
C ILE A 141 3.89 2.81 16.51
N LEU A 142 3.80 4.14 16.60
CA LEU A 142 4.96 4.99 16.82
C LEU A 142 5.60 4.76 18.20
N ASN A 143 4.81 4.43 19.23
CA ASN A 143 5.36 4.04 20.53
C ASN A 143 6.17 2.73 20.42
N GLU A 144 5.62 1.71 19.75
CA GLU A 144 6.32 0.42 19.57
C GLU A 144 7.64 0.58 18.83
N ILE A 145 7.68 1.44 17.81
CA ILE A 145 8.91 1.76 17.06
C ILE A 145 9.93 2.44 17.97
N GLN A 146 9.49 3.44 18.75
CA GLN A 146 10.37 4.17 19.67
C GLN A 146 10.94 3.24 20.75
N ASP A 147 10.09 2.40 21.35
CA ASP A 147 10.49 1.44 22.37
C ASP A 147 11.52 0.41 21.84
N THR A 148 11.47 0.11 20.54
CA THR A 148 12.44 -0.78 19.87
C THR A 148 13.76 -0.07 19.56
N GLU A 149 13.74 1.22 19.25
CA GLU A 149 14.96 2.03 19.02
C GLU A 149 15.73 2.30 20.33
N ASP A 150 15.01 2.38 21.45
CA ASP A 150 15.57 2.67 22.78
C ASP A 150 16.06 1.41 23.53
N ALA A 151 15.84 0.21 22.97
CA ALA A 151 16.22 -1.11 23.54
C ALA A 151 17.59 -1.61 23.04
#